data_AF-A0AA35W403-F1
#
_entry.id   AF-A0AA35W403-F1
#
_cell.length_a   1.000
_cell.length_b   1.000
_cell.length_c   1.000
_cell.angle_alpha   90.00
_cell.angle_beta   90.00
_cell.angle_gamma   90.00
#
_symmetry.space_group_name_H-M   'P 1'
#
loop_
_entity.id
_entity.type
_entity.pdbx_description
1 polymer ?
#
loop_
_entity_poly.entity_id
_entity_poly.type
_entity_poly.pdbx_seq_one_letter_code
_entity_poly.pdbx_strand_id
1 'polypeptide(L)'
;KLGGRGIPELLTACYDSSGKPDGTYGPINPVVNTTWEYLGTFFKEVAGVFPDPYLHLGGDEVSFSCWESNPVIQQWMKDHGYTDYSKVEQYHETTLLDLVARLNKQYIVWQEIFDNGLEVLPNTVIDVWKKGWEDEMKRVTASGLHAILSTCWYLNDISYGADWTKYYQCDPQNFNGTKEEQELVVGGHCCLWGEFVDSTNFLTRRGIPAEPPDGPSFCTTEWNGITPPS
;
A
#
# COMPACT_ATOMS: atom_id res chain seq x y z
N LYS A 1 5.80 2.48 13.63
CA LYS A 1 6.84 3.54 13.53
C LYS A 1 8.14 3.14 14.23
N LEU A 2 8.94 2.20 13.70
CA LEU A 2 10.20 1.77 14.35
C LEU A 2 11.41 1.57 13.40
N GLY A 3 11.24 1.57 12.07
CA GLY A 3 12.35 1.26 11.14
C GLY A 3 13.41 2.35 10.98
N GLY A 4 13.06 3.63 11.07
CA GLY A 4 13.97 4.71 10.67
C GLY A 4 14.98 5.21 11.72
N ARG A 5 14.85 4.83 13.00
CA ARG A 5 15.76 5.30 14.06
C ARG A 5 17.08 4.53 14.12
N GLY A 6 17.13 3.33 13.54
CA GLY A 6 18.31 2.46 13.57
C GLY A 6 19.31 2.70 12.43
N ILE A 7 18.88 3.38 11.36
CA ILE A 7 19.70 3.64 10.17
C ILE A 7 19.82 5.15 10.00
N PRO A 8 21.01 5.72 10.24
CA PRO A 8 21.24 7.14 10.01
C PRO A 8 20.85 7.55 8.60
N GLU A 9 20.29 8.76 8.45
CA GLU A 9 19.96 9.40 7.16
C GLU A 9 18.85 8.75 6.32
N LEU A 10 18.30 7.60 6.74
CA LEU A 10 17.20 6.95 6.02
C LEU A 10 15.93 7.81 5.99
N LEU A 11 15.61 8.47 7.10
CA LEU A 11 14.47 9.38 7.18
C LEU A 11 14.88 10.82 6.88
N THR A 12 13.99 11.56 6.23
CA THR A 12 14.19 12.99 5.98
C THR A 12 14.12 13.76 7.30
N ALA A 13 15.15 14.53 7.62
CA ALA A 13 15.10 15.51 8.72
C ALA A 13 14.28 16.73 8.31
N CYS A 14 13.32 17.14 9.15
CA CYS A 14 12.49 18.31 8.89
C CYS A 14 13.15 19.59 9.43
N TYR A 15 12.84 20.72 8.81
CA TYR A 15 13.43 22.02 9.13
C TYR A 15 12.36 23.02 9.55
N ASP A 16 12.69 23.85 10.53
CA ASP A 16 11.86 24.96 10.97
C ASP A 16 11.95 26.17 10.02
N SER A 17 11.12 27.19 10.27
CA SER A 17 11.11 28.43 9.51
C SER A 17 12.41 29.25 9.61
N SER A 18 13.29 28.91 10.55
CA SER A 18 14.62 29.52 10.70
C SER A 18 15.71 28.78 9.89
N GLY A 19 15.34 27.71 9.19
CA GLY A 19 16.26 26.90 8.39
C GLY A 19 17.12 25.96 9.24
N LYS A 20 16.68 25.61 10.45
CA LYS A 20 17.36 24.65 11.33
C LYS A 20 16.58 23.34 11.43
N PRO A 21 17.25 22.19 11.60
CA PRO A 21 16.55 20.94 11.88
C PRO A 21 15.70 21.06 13.14
N ASP A 22 14.41 20.74 13.05
CA ASP A 22 13.46 20.88 14.17
C ASP A 22 13.46 19.67 15.13
N GLY A 23 14.27 18.65 14.80
CA GLY A 23 14.39 17.40 15.56
C GLY A 23 13.35 16.34 15.20
N THR A 24 12.48 16.61 14.24
CA THR A 24 11.49 15.69 13.71
C THR A 24 11.94 15.07 12.38
N TYR A 25 11.30 13.97 12.02
CA TYR A 25 11.60 13.21 10.82
C TYR A 25 10.31 12.90 10.05
N GLY A 26 10.41 13.02 8.73
CA GLY A 26 9.33 12.74 7.79
C GLY A 26 9.50 11.41 7.06
N PRO A 27 9.01 11.30 5.82
CA PRO A 27 9.17 10.12 4.98
C PRO A 27 10.64 9.76 4.72
N ILE A 28 10.85 8.56 4.16
CA ILE A 28 12.16 8.11 3.67
C ILE A 28 12.77 9.21 2.77
N ASN A 29 14.07 9.41 2.88
CA ASN A 29 14.79 10.37 2.05
C ASN A 29 15.20 9.71 0.72
N PRO A 30 14.55 10.02 -0.41
CA PRO A 30 14.86 9.34 -1.67
C PRO A 30 16.08 9.92 -2.39
N VAL A 31 16.60 11.07 -1.95
CA VAL A 31 17.67 11.80 -2.68
C VAL A 31 19.08 11.44 -2.23
N VAL A 32 19.22 10.56 -1.23
CA VAL A 32 20.52 10.08 -0.74
C VAL A 32 20.77 8.64 -1.20
N ASN A 33 21.97 8.36 -1.70
CA ASN A 33 22.33 7.05 -2.23
C ASN A 33 22.31 5.94 -1.15
N THR A 34 22.65 6.30 0.08
CA THR A 34 22.64 5.41 1.25
C THR A 34 21.26 4.78 1.49
N THR A 35 20.18 5.50 1.19
CA THR A 35 18.81 4.95 1.23
C THR A 35 18.67 3.76 0.29
N TRP A 36 19.13 3.88 -0.96
CA TRP A 36 18.96 2.84 -1.97
C TRP A 36 19.87 1.64 -1.73
N GLU A 37 21.08 1.86 -1.21
CA GLU A 37 21.98 0.77 -0.77
C GLU A 37 21.35 -0.04 0.37
N TYR A 38 20.76 0.66 1.34
CA TYR A 38 20.06 0.02 2.45
C TYR A 38 18.82 -0.73 1.98
N LEU A 39 17.92 -0.09 1.23
CA LEU A 39 16.70 -0.72 0.71
C LEU A 39 17.03 -1.91 -0.19
N GLY A 40 18.09 -1.83 -1.00
CA GLY A 40 18.58 -2.93 -1.82
C GLY A 40 18.97 -4.16 -1.01
N THR A 41 19.70 -3.93 0.08
CA THR A 41 20.10 -5.01 1.00
C THR A 41 18.90 -5.57 1.75
N PHE A 42 18.02 -4.69 2.25
CA PHE A 42 16.84 -5.05 3.01
C PHE A 42 15.85 -5.89 2.19
N PHE A 43 15.45 -5.42 1.01
CA PHE A 43 14.51 -6.16 0.16
C PHE A 43 15.09 -7.46 -0.37
N LYS A 44 16.42 -7.55 -0.56
CA LYS A 44 17.08 -8.81 -0.89
C LYS A 44 16.94 -9.84 0.22
N GLU A 45 17.08 -9.43 1.48
CA GLU A 45 16.85 -10.31 2.64
C GLU A 45 15.38 -10.72 2.73
N VAL A 46 14.46 -9.75 2.63
CA VAL A 46 13.01 -10.00 2.63
C VAL A 46 12.64 -11.01 1.54
N ALA A 47 13.09 -10.80 0.31
CA ALA A 47 12.83 -11.71 -0.81
C ALA A 47 13.41 -13.13 -0.60
N GLY A 48 14.47 -13.26 0.20
CA GLY A 48 15.05 -14.55 0.58
C GLY A 48 14.33 -15.25 1.73
N VAL A 49 13.69 -14.49 2.63
CA VAL A 49 12.93 -15.03 3.78
C VAL A 49 11.51 -15.43 3.37
N PHE A 50 10.85 -14.60 2.55
CA PHE A 50 9.47 -14.82 2.14
C PHE A 50 9.43 -15.51 0.76
N PRO A 51 8.96 -16.77 0.68
CA PRO A 51 8.93 -17.51 -0.57
C PRO A 51 7.83 -17.02 -1.53
N ASP A 52 6.86 -16.28 -1.02
CA ASP A 52 5.72 -15.77 -1.80
C ASP A 52 6.17 -14.93 -3.00
N PRO A 53 5.55 -15.08 -4.18
CA PRO A 53 5.93 -14.30 -5.36
C PRO A 53 5.63 -12.82 -5.24
N TYR A 54 4.71 -12.42 -4.34
CA TYR A 54 4.31 -11.04 -4.14
C TYR A 54 4.94 -10.42 -2.89
N LEU A 55 5.27 -9.14 -2.99
CA LEU A 55 5.60 -8.29 -1.85
C LEU A 55 4.68 -7.06 -1.85
N HIS A 56 4.06 -6.75 -0.72
CA HIS A 56 3.32 -5.49 -0.58
C HIS A 56 4.32 -4.37 -0.30
N LEU A 57 4.39 -3.37 -1.19
CA LEU A 57 5.37 -2.28 -1.09
C LEU A 57 4.80 -1.03 -0.41
N GLY A 58 3.49 -0.97 -0.25
CA GLY A 58 2.83 0.17 0.40
C GLY A 58 2.62 1.30 -0.62
N GLY A 59 3.11 2.49 -0.30
CA GLY A 59 2.94 3.69 -1.12
C GLY A 59 1.78 4.59 -0.69
N ASP A 60 1.26 4.43 0.54
CA ASP A 60 0.13 5.20 1.06
C ASP A 60 0.54 6.46 1.87
N GLU A 61 -0.32 7.48 1.81
CA GLU A 61 -0.33 8.66 2.71
C GLU A 61 1.02 9.39 2.89
N VAL A 62 1.77 9.60 1.82
CA VAL A 62 3.04 10.32 1.88
C VAL A 62 2.82 11.82 2.16
N SER A 63 3.32 12.29 3.30
CA SER A 63 3.31 13.73 3.63
C SER A 63 4.52 14.45 3.05
N PHE A 64 4.29 15.40 2.14
CA PHE A 64 5.36 16.19 1.51
C PHE A 64 5.93 17.32 2.39
N SER A 65 5.25 17.66 3.50
CA SER A 65 5.61 18.80 4.36
C SER A 65 7.09 18.80 4.81
N CYS A 66 7.61 17.63 5.19
CA CYS A 66 8.99 17.50 5.62
C CYS A 66 9.97 17.62 4.45
N TRP A 67 9.64 17.04 3.29
CA TRP A 67 10.43 17.20 2.07
C TRP A 67 10.50 18.67 1.63
N GLU A 68 9.38 19.39 1.78
CA GLU A 68 9.31 20.82 1.46
C GLU A 68 10.22 21.67 2.34
N SER A 69 10.35 21.32 3.61
CA SER A 69 11.24 22.02 4.53
C SER A 69 12.74 21.73 4.27
N ASN A 70 13.08 20.60 3.65
CA ASN A 70 14.44 20.09 3.62
C ASN A 70 15.28 20.72 2.48
N PRO A 71 16.38 21.44 2.78
CA PRO A 71 17.17 22.15 1.77
C PRO A 71 17.90 21.22 0.80
N VAL A 72 18.23 19.99 1.20
CA VAL A 72 18.88 19.01 0.33
C VAL A 72 17.90 18.53 -0.74
N ILE A 73 16.66 18.24 -0.36
CA ILE A 73 15.61 17.84 -1.30
C ILE A 73 15.23 19.00 -2.21
N GLN A 74 15.10 20.22 -1.66
CA GLN A 74 14.86 21.42 -2.48
C GLN A 74 15.96 21.64 -3.52
N GLN A 75 17.22 21.41 -3.17
CA GLN A 75 18.33 21.52 -4.13
C GLN A 75 18.26 20.42 -5.18
N TRP A 76 18.04 19.17 -4.76
CA TRP A 76 17.89 18.04 -5.67
C TRP A 76 16.75 18.27 -6.68
N MET A 77 15.60 18.80 -6.23
CA MET A 77 14.49 19.16 -7.12
C MET A 77 14.88 20.23 -8.14
N LYS A 78 15.62 21.27 -7.72
CA LYS A 78 16.13 22.29 -8.65
C LYS A 78 17.06 21.71 -9.70
N ASP A 79 17.95 20.81 -9.28
CA ASP A 79 18.92 20.16 -10.18
C ASP A 79 18.22 19.26 -11.22
N HIS A 80 17.07 18.67 -10.87
CA HIS A 80 16.25 17.84 -11.76
C HIS A 80 15.14 18.62 -12.49
N GLY A 81 15.01 19.93 -12.24
CA GLY A 81 13.97 20.77 -12.84
C GLY A 81 12.55 20.47 -12.35
N TYR A 82 12.40 19.88 -11.17
CA TYR A 82 11.09 19.57 -10.58
C TYR A 82 10.54 20.74 -9.77
N THR A 83 9.24 20.98 -9.94
CA THR A 83 8.49 22.04 -9.23
C THR A 83 7.46 21.50 -8.24
N ASP A 84 7.19 20.19 -8.28
CA ASP A 84 6.18 19.52 -7.46
C ASP A 84 6.80 18.33 -6.72
N TYR A 85 6.52 18.21 -5.43
CA TYR A 85 7.00 17.12 -4.58
C TYR A 85 6.36 15.77 -4.94
N SER A 86 5.25 15.75 -5.67
CA SER A 86 4.74 14.52 -6.31
C SER A 86 5.81 13.87 -7.20
N LYS A 87 6.73 14.65 -7.79
CA LYS A 87 7.87 14.11 -8.56
C LYS A 87 8.92 13.42 -7.70
N VAL A 88 9.07 13.86 -6.44
CA VAL A 88 9.97 13.22 -5.47
C VAL A 88 9.39 11.86 -5.05
N GLU A 89 8.09 11.79 -4.80
CA GLU A 89 7.36 10.54 -4.58
C GLU A 89 7.46 9.61 -5.80
N GLN A 90 7.18 10.13 -7.01
CA GLN A 90 7.31 9.35 -8.25
C GLN A 90 8.71 8.74 -8.41
N TYR A 91 9.76 9.53 -8.13
CA TYR A 91 11.14 9.03 -8.18
C TYR A 91 11.40 7.94 -7.12
N HIS A 92 10.91 8.12 -5.89
CA HIS A 92 11.02 7.13 -4.83
C HIS A 92 10.37 5.81 -5.25
N GLU A 93 9.10 5.86 -5.61
CA GLU A 93 8.31 4.68 -5.93
C GLU A 93 8.86 3.97 -7.16
N THR A 94 9.16 4.69 -8.25
CA THR A 94 9.74 4.06 -9.47
C THR A 94 11.06 3.33 -9.14
N THR A 95 11.94 3.96 -8.37
CA THR A 95 13.23 3.36 -7.99
C THR A 95 13.04 2.14 -7.09
N LEU A 96 12.05 2.18 -6.19
CA LEU A 96 11.71 1.06 -5.32
C LEU A 96 11.11 -0.12 -6.10
N LEU A 97 10.17 0.15 -7.00
CA LEU A 97 9.55 -0.86 -7.87
C LEU A 97 10.59 -1.56 -8.75
N ASP A 98 11.51 -0.80 -9.36
CA ASP A 98 12.63 -1.33 -10.16
C ASP A 98 13.61 -2.18 -9.34
N LEU A 99 13.84 -1.80 -8.09
CA LEU A 99 14.68 -2.55 -7.17
C LEU A 99 14.07 -3.90 -6.83
N VAL A 100 12.78 -3.94 -6.52
CA VAL A 100 12.06 -5.17 -6.17
C VAL A 100 11.85 -6.06 -7.40
N ALA A 101 11.57 -5.47 -8.57
CA ALA A 101 11.44 -6.20 -9.83
C ALA A 101 12.71 -6.98 -10.17
N ARG A 102 13.90 -6.42 -9.90
CA ARG A 102 15.20 -7.10 -10.10
C ARG A 102 15.43 -8.30 -9.17
N LEU A 103 14.61 -8.46 -8.13
CA LEU A 103 14.64 -9.61 -7.22
C LEU A 103 13.68 -10.74 -7.67
N ASN A 104 13.12 -10.66 -8.89
CA ASN A 104 12.13 -11.60 -9.42
C ASN A 104 10.87 -11.73 -8.54
N LYS A 105 10.47 -10.63 -7.89
CA LYS A 105 9.23 -10.53 -7.12
C LYS A 105 8.23 -9.65 -7.88
N GLN A 106 6.96 -10.02 -7.82
CA GLN A 106 5.86 -9.14 -8.18
C GLN A 106 5.49 -8.29 -6.97
N TYR A 107 4.73 -7.23 -7.19
CA TYR A 107 4.38 -6.32 -6.10
C TYR A 107 2.89 -5.98 -6.08
N ILE A 108 2.42 -5.77 -4.84
CA ILE A 108 1.12 -5.22 -4.50
C ILE A 108 1.39 -3.81 -3.96
N VAL A 109 0.62 -2.83 -4.42
CA VAL A 109 0.76 -1.43 -4.03
C VAL A 109 -0.60 -0.83 -3.70
N TRP A 110 -0.63 0.16 -2.82
CA TRP A 110 -1.84 0.92 -2.57
C TRP A 110 -2.22 1.77 -3.78
N GLN A 111 -3.51 2.11 -3.90
CA GLN A 111 -4.06 2.83 -5.04
C GLN A 111 -3.38 4.16 -5.36
N GLU A 112 -2.74 4.83 -4.39
CA GLU A 112 -1.98 6.06 -4.58
C GLU A 112 -0.95 5.97 -5.72
N ILE A 113 -0.27 4.84 -5.86
CA ILE A 113 0.71 4.62 -6.92
C ILE A 113 0.06 4.72 -8.30
N PHE A 114 -1.15 4.18 -8.44
CA PHE A 114 -1.93 4.26 -9.66
C PHE A 114 -2.55 5.65 -9.85
N ASP A 115 -3.12 6.23 -8.79
CA ASP A 115 -3.75 7.56 -8.81
C ASP A 115 -2.78 8.67 -9.23
N ASN A 116 -1.52 8.55 -8.81
CA ASN A 116 -0.45 9.49 -9.14
C ASN A 116 0.13 9.31 -10.56
N GLY A 117 -0.40 8.33 -11.32
CA GLY A 117 -0.03 8.08 -12.71
C GLY A 117 1.37 7.48 -12.90
N LEU A 118 1.85 6.71 -11.92
CA LEU A 118 3.13 6.03 -12.05
C LEU A 118 3.00 4.84 -13.01
N GLU A 119 4.02 4.64 -13.83
CA GLU A 119 4.14 3.43 -14.64
C GLU A 119 4.49 2.26 -13.71
N VAL A 120 3.63 1.25 -13.71
CA VAL A 120 3.81 0.00 -12.96
C VAL A 120 3.97 -1.17 -13.92
N LEU A 121 4.54 -2.28 -13.44
CA LEU A 121 4.64 -3.50 -14.24
C LEU A 121 3.22 -4.02 -14.60
N PRO A 122 3.04 -4.66 -15.78
CA PRO A 122 1.72 -5.15 -16.21
C PRO A 122 1.05 -6.13 -15.24
N ASN A 123 1.83 -6.88 -14.45
CA ASN A 123 1.32 -7.86 -13.48
C ASN A 123 1.16 -7.30 -12.07
N THR A 124 1.23 -5.98 -11.91
CA THR A 124 1.03 -5.30 -10.62
C THR A 124 -0.40 -5.49 -10.15
N VAL A 125 -0.56 -5.70 -8.84
CA VAL A 125 -1.86 -5.73 -8.19
C VAL A 125 -2.05 -4.42 -7.44
N ILE A 126 -3.14 -3.71 -7.73
CA ILE A 126 -3.50 -2.46 -7.04
C ILE A 126 -4.49 -2.77 -5.93
N ASP A 127 -4.19 -2.27 -4.74
CA ASP A 127 -5.04 -2.38 -3.55
C ASP A 127 -5.90 -1.13 -3.37
N VAL A 128 -7.21 -1.30 -3.60
CA VAL A 128 -8.20 -0.23 -3.48
C VAL A 128 -8.74 -0.20 -2.06
N TRP A 129 -8.44 0.89 -1.36
CA TRP A 129 -8.71 1.02 0.08
C TRP A 129 -9.50 2.28 0.46
N LYS A 130 -9.65 3.23 -0.46
CA LYS A 130 -10.39 4.49 -0.24
C LYS A 130 -11.86 4.35 -0.65
N LYS A 131 -12.66 5.31 -0.15
CA LYS A 131 -14.08 5.43 -0.50
C LYS A 131 -14.25 5.72 -1.99
N GLY A 132 -15.39 5.33 -2.56
CA GLY A 132 -15.64 5.40 -4.00
C GLY A 132 -14.87 4.33 -4.77
N TRP A 133 -14.74 3.15 -4.15
CA TRP A 133 -13.94 2.05 -4.66
C TRP A 133 -14.46 1.53 -6.01
N GLU A 134 -15.75 1.68 -6.30
CA GLU A 134 -16.37 1.23 -7.55
C GLU A 134 -15.75 1.94 -8.77
N ASP A 135 -15.56 3.25 -8.68
CA ASP A 135 -14.92 4.04 -9.73
C ASP A 135 -13.43 3.70 -9.83
N GLU A 136 -12.76 3.46 -8.71
CA GLU A 136 -11.34 3.07 -8.68
C GLU A 136 -11.10 1.71 -9.33
N MET A 137 -11.89 0.70 -8.93
CA MET A 137 -11.82 -0.65 -9.51
C MET A 137 -12.01 -0.59 -11.01
N LYS A 138 -12.95 0.23 -11.50
CA LYS A 138 -13.14 0.46 -12.93
C LYS A 138 -11.89 1.07 -13.58
N ARG A 139 -11.28 2.09 -12.99
CA ARG A 139 -10.07 2.73 -13.57
C ARG A 139 -8.88 1.78 -13.64
N VAL A 140 -8.62 1.04 -12.56
CA VAL A 140 -7.52 0.08 -12.46
C VAL A 140 -7.70 -1.04 -13.49
N THR A 141 -8.87 -1.68 -13.50
CA THR A 141 -9.16 -2.81 -14.40
C THR A 141 -9.25 -2.38 -15.86
N ALA A 142 -9.78 -1.19 -16.17
CA ALA A 142 -9.75 -0.63 -17.53
C ALA A 142 -8.32 -0.35 -18.03
N SER A 143 -7.35 -0.19 -17.12
CA SER A 143 -5.92 -0.06 -17.45
C SER A 143 -5.23 -1.41 -17.65
N GLY A 144 -5.97 -2.52 -17.53
CA GLY A 144 -5.45 -3.88 -17.69
C GLY A 144 -4.69 -4.42 -16.47
N LEU A 145 -4.78 -3.75 -15.32
CA LEU A 145 -4.11 -4.16 -14.09
C LEU A 145 -5.04 -5.00 -13.21
N HIS A 146 -4.44 -5.87 -12.40
CA HIS A 146 -5.18 -6.63 -11.40
C HIS A 146 -5.55 -5.74 -10.21
N ALA A 147 -6.71 -5.99 -9.62
CA ALA A 147 -7.20 -5.23 -8.48
C ALA A 147 -7.59 -6.14 -7.31
N ILE A 148 -7.29 -5.70 -6.10
CA ILE A 148 -7.83 -6.25 -4.86
C ILE A 148 -8.58 -5.17 -4.10
N LEU A 149 -9.66 -5.55 -3.41
CA LEU A 149 -10.47 -4.62 -2.63
C LEU A 149 -10.20 -4.81 -1.13
N SER A 150 -10.01 -3.69 -0.42
CA SER A 150 -9.97 -3.67 1.04
C SER A 150 -10.90 -2.61 1.64
N THR A 151 -11.35 -1.60 0.89
CA THR A 151 -12.23 -0.51 1.35
C THR A 151 -13.43 -0.98 2.16
N CYS A 152 -14.08 -2.07 1.75
CA CYS A 152 -15.26 -2.59 2.43
C CYS A 152 -14.95 -3.24 3.77
N TRP A 153 -13.73 -3.73 3.98
CA TRP A 153 -13.39 -4.69 5.03
C TRP A 153 -12.39 -4.13 6.06
N TYR A 154 -12.56 -2.86 6.42
CA TYR A 154 -11.86 -2.25 7.56
C TYR A 154 -12.52 -2.68 8.86
N LEU A 155 -11.93 -3.69 9.53
CA LEU A 155 -12.39 -4.28 10.78
C LEU A 155 -11.98 -3.45 12.01
N ASN A 156 -11.01 -2.56 11.86
CA ASN A 156 -10.65 -1.57 12.87
C ASN A 156 -11.79 -0.56 13.11
N ASP A 157 -12.61 -0.29 12.10
CA ASP A 157 -13.75 0.63 12.16
C ASP A 157 -15.01 -0.05 12.72
N ILE A 158 -15.06 -0.10 14.06
CA ILE A 158 -16.17 -0.74 14.78
C ILE A 158 -17.44 0.12 14.75
N SER A 159 -18.58 -0.54 14.61
CA SER A 159 -19.90 0.08 14.72
C SER A 159 -20.80 -0.73 15.65
N TYR A 160 -21.72 -0.06 16.34
CA TYR A 160 -22.68 -0.75 17.21
C TYR A 160 -23.63 -1.64 16.39
N GLY A 161 -23.86 -2.87 16.84
CA GLY A 161 -24.79 -3.82 16.22
C GLY A 161 -24.10 -4.89 15.37
N ALA A 162 -24.87 -5.51 14.46
CA ALA A 162 -24.41 -6.59 13.58
C ALA A 162 -23.69 -6.02 12.34
N ASP A 163 -22.49 -5.50 12.57
CA ASP A 163 -21.62 -4.90 11.55
C ASP A 163 -21.09 -5.90 10.51
N TRP A 164 -21.15 -7.20 10.75
CA TRP A 164 -20.78 -8.21 9.75
C TRP A 164 -21.63 -8.15 8.47
N THR A 165 -22.87 -7.66 8.56
CA THR A 165 -23.80 -7.62 7.42
C THR A 165 -23.31 -6.69 6.31
N LYS A 166 -22.70 -5.54 6.63
CA LYS A 166 -22.09 -4.63 5.63
C LYS A 166 -20.90 -5.29 4.94
N TYR A 167 -20.11 -6.09 5.66
CA TYR A 167 -18.95 -6.79 5.10
C TYR A 167 -19.37 -7.87 4.11
N TYR A 168 -20.42 -8.65 4.44
CA TYR A 168 -20.92 -9.72 3.59
C TYR A 168 -21.62 -9.23 2.31
N GLN A 169 -22.25 -8.05 2.37
CA GLN A 169 -22.94 -7.47 1.22
C GLN A 169 -22.01 -6.82 0.21
N CYS A 170 -20.73 -6.63 0.55
CA CYS A 170 -19.77 -6.06 -0.39
C CYS A 170 -19.32 -7.11 -1.40
N ASP A 171 -19.63 -6.86 -2.67
CA ASP A 171 -19.17 -7.63 -3.81
C ASP A 171 -18.13 -6.79 -4.57
N PRO A 172 -16.83 -7.19 -4.60
CA PRO A 172 -15.77 -6.42 -5.24
C PRO A 172 -15.91 -6.33 -6.77
N GLN A 173 -16.79 -7.11 -7.40
CA GLN A 173 -17.08 -7.03 -8.84
C GLN A 173 -18.28 -6.13 -9.17
N ASN A 174 -18.98 -5.60 -8.16
CA ASN A 174 -20.15 -4.77 -8.33
C ASN A 174 -19.78 -3.31 -8.67
N PHE A 175 -19.10 -3.13 -9.79
CA PHE A 175 -18.80 -1.85 -10.42
C PHE A 175 -19.19 -1.88 -11.91
N ASN A 176 -19.26 -0.72 -12.55
CA ASN A 176 -19.67 -0.59 -13.95
C ASN A 176 -18.54 -0.97 -14.93
N GLY A 177 -18.16 -2.26 -14.96
CA GLY A 177 -17.12 -2.83 -15.81
C GLY A 177 -17.62 -3.85 -16.83
N THR A 178 -16.79 -4.16 -17.83
CA THR A 178 -16.99 -5.33 -18.71
C THR A 178 -16.64 -6.60 -17.96
N LYS A 179 -16.99 -7.76 -18.54
CA LYS A 179 -16.67 -9.05 -17.93
C LYS A 179 -15.15 -9.25 -17.81
N GLU A 180 -14.41 -8.83 -18.82
CA GLU A 180 -12.94 -8.92 -18.85
C GLU A 180 -12.30 -8.05 -17.76
N GLU A 181 -12.86 -6.86 -17.51
CA GLU A 181 -12.42 -6.00 -16.41
C GLU A 181 -12.76 -6.60 -15.04
N GLN A 182 -13.93 -7.23 -14.89
CA GLN A 182 -14.30 -7.93 -13.67
C GLN A 182 -13.40 -9.15 -13.40
N GLU A 183 -12.92 -9.83 -14.44
CA GLU A 183 -11.96 -10.95 -14.33
C GLU A 183 -10.58 -10.51 -13.83
N LEU A 184 -10.22 -9.23 -13.95
CA LEU A 184 -9.00 -8.67 -13.36
C LEU A 184 -9.09 -8.43 -11.85
N VAL A 185 -10.28 -8.56 -11.25
CA VAL A 185 -10.46 -8.52 -9.80
C VAL A 185 -10.02 -9.86 -9.21
N VAL A 186 -8.88 -9.87 -8.54
CA VAL A 186 -8.27 -11.10 -8.00
C VAL A 186 -8.66 -11.37 -6.54
N GLY A 187 -9.56 -10.56 -5.98
CA GLY A 187 -10.16 -10.79 -4.66
C GLY A 187 -10.05 -9.57 -3.76
N GLY A 188 -9.70 -9.80 -2.50
CA GLY A 188 -9.44 -8.73 -1.54
C GLY A 188 -9.15 -9.23 -0.14
N HIS A 189 -9.00 -8.31 0.81
CA HIS A 189 -8.55 -8.64 2.15
C HIS A 189 -9.17 -7.77 3.24
N CYS A 190 -9.16 -8.31 4.45
CA CYS A 190 -9.69 -7.68 5.64
C CYS A 190 -8.58 -6.90 6.37
N CYS A 191 -8.75 -5.59 6.53
CA CYS A 191 -7.80 -4.73 7.24
C CYS A 191 -8.14 -4.65 8.72
N LEU A 192 -7.16 -4.91 9.59
CA LEU A 192 -7.25 -4.66 11.03
C LEU A 192 -6.07 -3.80 11.48
N TRP A 193 -6.21 -2.50 11.26
CA TRP A 193 -5.20 -1.51 11.64
C TRP A 193 -5.02 -1.39 13.16
N GLY A 194 -3.78 -1.12 13.56
CA GLY A 194 -3.29 -1.28 14.93
C GLY A 194 -3.49 -0.08 15.86
N GLU A 195 -4.11 1.02 15.42
CA GLU A 195 -4.21 2.26 16.20
C GLU A 195 -4.88 2.04 17.56
N PHE A 196 -5.90 1.18 17.56
CA PHE A 196 -6.65 0.82 18.77
C PHE A 196 -6.55 -0.66 19.11
N VAL A 197 -5.87 -1.46 18.27
CA VAL A 197 -5.79 -2.93 18.36
C VAL A 197 -4.44 -3.37 18.90
N ASP A 198 -4.48 -4.19 19.94
CA ASP A 198 -3.31 -4.84 20.52
C ASP A 198 -3.66 -6.28 20.97
N SER A 199 -2.72 -6.96 21.62
CA SER A 199 -2.92 -8.32 22.12
C SER A 199 -4.12 -8.51 23.06
N THR A 200 -4.60 -7.44 23.72
CA THR A 200 -5.72 -7.52 24.68
C THR A 200 -7.07 -7.61 24.01
N ASN A 201 -7.18 -7.13 22.76
CA ASN A 201 -8.43 -6.99 22.05
C ASN A 201 -8.38 -7.51 20.60
N PHE A 202 -7.23 -8.02 20.14
CA PHE A 202 -7.07 -8.58 18.81
C PHE A 202 -8.11 -9.65 18.49
N LEU A 203 -8.30 -10.64 19.39
CA LEU A 203 -9.24 -11.74 19.16
C LEU A 203 -10.70 -11.26 19.12
N THR A 204 -11.06 -10.30 19.97
CA THR A 204 -12.41 -9.75 20.01
C THR A 204 -12.69 -8.82 18.83
N ARG A 205 -11.64 -8.17 18.27
CA ARG A 205 -11.74 -7.27 17.11
C ARG A 205 -11.63 -7.96 15.76
N ARG A 206 -10.92 -9.09 15.67
CA ARG A 206 -10.86 -9.93 14.46
C ARG A 206 -12.24 -10.43 14.06
N GLY A 207 -13.20 -10.42 15.00
CA GLY A 207 -14.54 -10.92 14.77
C GLY A 207 -14.46 -12.36 14.31
N ILE A 208 -14.06 -13.29 15.19
CA ILE A 208 -14.52 -14.67 15.00
C ILE A 208 -16.03 -14.55 15.13
N PRO A 209 -16.80 -14.67 14.03
CA PRO A 209 -18.24 -14.78 14.19
C PRO A 209 -18.42 -16.00 15.09
N ALA A 210 -19.27 -15.93 16.10
CA ALA A 210 -19.84 -17.15 16.64
C ALA A 210 -20.28 -17.98 15.43
N GLU A 211 -19.57 -19.08 15.18
CA GLU A 211 -19.75 -19.90 13.98
C GLU A 211 -21.25 -20.15 13.80
N PRO A 212 -21.86 -19.86 12.63
CA PRO A 212 -22.90 -20.76 12.16
C PRO A 212 -22.19 -22.12 12.03
N PRO A 213 -22.76 -23.23 12.52
CA PRO A 213 -22.09 -24.54 12.53
C PRO A 213 -21.56 -25.01 11.16
N ASP A 214 -21.95 -24.33 10.06
CA ASP A 214 -21.59 -24.67 8.68
C ASP A 214 -21.40 -23.44 7.75
N GLY A 215 -21.00 -22.25 8.26
CA GLY A 215 -20.86 -21.03 7.45
C GLY A 215 -19.41 -20.66 7.09
N PRO A 216 -19.09 -20.24 5.84
CA PRO A 216 -17.75 -19.76 5.49
C PRO A 216 -17.45 -18.48 6.29
N SER A 217 -16.24 -18.38 6.86
CA SER A 217 -15.83 -17.13 7.52
C SER A 217 -15.61 -16.05 6.45
N PHE A 218 -15.98 -14.80 6.73
CA PHE A 218 -15.97 -13.72 5.75
C PHE A 218 -14.57 -13.41 5.18
N CYS A 219 -13.51 -13.64 5.97
CA CYS A 219 -12.11 -13.55 5.52
C CYS A 219 -11.53 -14.92 5.07
N THR A 220 -12.32 -15.99 5.08
CA THR A 220 -12.05 -17.28 4.41
C THR A 220 -13.05 -17.52 3.30
N THR A 221 -13.65 -16.47 2.73
CA THR A 221 -14.36 -16.62 1.46
C THR A 221 -13.29 -16.95 0.45
N GLU A 222 -12.93 -18.23 0.35
CA GLU A 222 -12.23 -18.79 -0.79
C GLU A 222 -13.06 -18.37 -1.99
N TRP A 223 -12.57 -17.34 -2.65
CA TRP A 223 -13.09 -16.88 -3.90
C TRP A 223 -12.85 -18.05 -4.86
N ASN A 224 -13.90 -18.83 -5.14
CA ASN A 224 -13.86 -20.08 -5.91
C ASN A 224 -13.35 -19.93 -7.37
N GLY A 225 -12.75 -18.80 -7.73
CA GLY A 225 -12.36 -18.43 -9.10
C GLY A 225 -10.87 -18.46 -9.41
N ILE A 226 -9.98 -18.64 -8.43
CA ILE A 226 -8.52 -18.51 -8.66
C ILE A 226 -7.81 -19.82 -8.33
N THR A 227 -7.81 -20.75 -9.28
CA THR A 227 -6.71 -21.70 -9.39
C THR A 227 -5.54 -20.99 -10.06
N PRO A 228 -4.31 -21.02 -9.49
CA PRO A 228 -3.14 -20.48 -10.18
C PRO A 228 -2.98 -21.19 -11.54
N PRO A 229 -2.64 -20.47 -12.62
CA PRO A 229 -2.33 -21.12 -13.88
C PRO A 229 -1.13 -22.05 -13.69
N SER A 230 -1.32 -23.30 -14.15
CA SER A 230 -0.31 -24.36 -14.17
C SER A 230 0.89 -24.03 -15.06
#